data_AF-A0A2G8SX00-F1
#
_entry.id   AF-A0A2G8SX00-F1
#
_cell.length_a   1.000
_cell.length_b   1.000
_cell.length_c   1.000
_cell.angle_alpha   90.00
_cell.angle_beta   90.00
_cell.angle_gamma   90.00
#
_symmetry.space_group_name_H-M   'P 1'
#
loop_
_entity.id
_entity.type
_entity.pdbx_description
1 polymer ?
#
loop_
_entity_poly.entity_id
_entity_poly.type
_entity_poly.pdbx_seq_one_letter_code
_entity_poly.pdbx_strand_id
1 'polypeptide(L)'
;MLEVQPQDSRGYFMLPQAPEGAGYYVYGTPENGASQYADPRLITIILFVEREWQLIDNRQFGIGNMSLADGVKHKDHSSHMKGLEVDVRPVRKDGRHQSVRYFDSDYDSIATEKLINIFQNFAPGKMRIYFNDNRIPGVRHRDKHDNHFHFEIA
;
A
#
# COMPACT_ATOMS: atom_id res chain seq x y z
N MET A 1 -9.73 -23.09 16.17
CA MET A 1 -8.54 -23.32 15.33
C MET A 1 -7.82 -21.99 15.24
N LEU A 2 -6.50 -21.96 15.43
CA LEU A 2 -5.71 -20.80 15.03
C LEU A 2 -5.83 -20.68 13.51
N GLU A 3 -6.41 -19.57 13.05
CA GLU A 3 -6.49 -19.28 11.63
C GLU A 3 -5.07 -18.97 11.16
N VAL A 4 -4.47 -19.91 10.43
CA VAL A 4 -3.14 -19.73 9.87
C VAL A 4 -3.25 -18.69 8.77
N GLN A 5 -2.40 -17.67 8.81
CA GLN A 5 -2.28 -16.67 7.75
C GLN A 5 -2.21 -17.38 6.38
N PRO A 6 -3.10 -17.05 5.42
CA PRO A 6 -3.09 -17.69 4.12
C PRO A 6 -1.74 -17.53 3.44
N GLN A 7 -1.19 -18.64 2.96
CA GLN A 7 0.07 -18.70 2.23
C GLN A 7 -0.15 -19.35 0.86
N ASP A 8 0.44 -18.79 -0.18
CA ASP A 8 0.36 -19.34 -1.54
C ASP A 8 1.56 -20.27 -1.88
N SER A 9 1.59 -20.82 -3.10
CA SER A 9 2.63 -21.78 -3.51
C SER A 9 4.03 -21.17 -3.65
N ARG A 10 4.16 -19.83 -3.71
CA ARG A 10 5.42 -19.10 -3.75
C ARG A 10 6.00 -18.89 -2.34
N GLY A 11 5.23 -19.26 -1.32
CA GLY A 11 5.53 -18.97 0.08
C GLY A 11 5.18 -17.54 0.48
N TYR A 12 4.35 -16.84 -0.32
CA TYR A 12 3.92 -15.47 -0.03
C TYR A 12 2.68 -15.50 0.86
N PHE A 13 2.58 -14.49 1.72
CA PHE A 13 1.52 -14.41 2.72
C PHE A 13 0.50 -13.36 2.31
N MET A 14 -0.77 -13.65 2.55
CA MET A 14 -1.79 -12.61 2.53
C MET A 14 -1.53 -11.64 3.68
N LEU A 15 -1.53 -10.33 3.40
CA LEU A 15 -1.46 -9.31 4.44
C LEU A 15 -2.57 -9.53 5.48
N PRO A 16 -2.31 -9.35 6.79
CA PRO A 16 -3.38 -9.39 7.80
C PRO A 16 -4.54 -8.46 7.40
N GLN A 17 -5.76 -8.99 7.38
CA GLN A 17 -6.94 -8.27 6.88
C GLN A 17 -7.47 -7.30 7.95
N ALA A 18 -6.76 -6.18 8.15
CA ALA A 18 -7.10 -5.11 9.09
C ALA A 18 -7.37 -5.59 10.53
N PRO A 19 -6.35 -6.13 11.23
CA PRO A 19 -6.51 -6.55 12.62
C PRO A 19 -6.92 -5.35 13.51
N GLU A 20 -7.59 -5.65 14.63
CA GLU A 20 -7.99 -4.62 15.60
C GLU A 20 -6.77 -3.81 16.06
N GLY A 21 -6.86 -2.48 16.01
CA GLY A 21 -5.77 -1.58 16.37
C GLY A 21 -4.71 -1.35 15.28
N ALA A 22 -4.89 -1.90 14.07
CA ALA A 22 -3.96 -1.67 12.97
C ALA A 22 -3.83 -0.18 12.60
N GLY A 23 -2.65 0.24 12.16
CA GLY A 23 -2.40 1.58 11.60
C GLY A 23 -2.84 1.71 10.14
N TYR A 24 -3.36 0.64 9.54
CA TYR A 24 -3.88 0.63 8.18
C TYR A 24 -5.27 -0.02 8.12
N TYR A 25 -5.99 0.30 7.04
CA TYR A 25 -7.17 -0.44 6.61
C TYR A 25 -6.90 -1.07 5.24
N VAL A 26 -7.57 -2.18 4.94
CA VAL A 26 -7.46 -2.84 3.63
C VAL A 26 -8.58 -2.39 2.69
N TYR A 27 -8.22 -2.20 1.44
CA TYR A 27 -9.13 -2.08 0.31
C TYR A 27 -8.52 -2.83 -0.88
N GLY A 28 -9.25 -2.97 -1.97
CA GLY A 28 -8.68 -3.55 -3.19
C GLY A 28 -9.67 -4.41 -3.93
N THR A 29 -9.24 -4.86 -5.10
CA THR A 29 -10.01 -5.75 -5.96
C THR A 29 -9.12 -6.91 -6.39
N PRO A 30 -9.57 -8.17 -6.25
CA PRO A 30 -10.87 -8.59 -5.70
C PRO A 30 -11.00 -8.37 -4.17
N GLU A 31 -12.24 -8.45 -3.66
CA GLU A 31 -12.55 -8.27 -2.23
C GLU A 31 -11.90 -9.34 -1.32
N ASN A 32 -12.00 -9.14 0.00
CA ASN A 32 -11.52 -10.08 1.03
C ASN A 32 -10.03 -10.42 0.94
N GLY A 33 -9.19 -9.44 0.55
CA GLY A 33 -7.74 -9.62 0.53
C GLY A 33 -7.20 -10.52 -0.56
N ALA A 34 -8.03 -10.94 -1.52
CA ALA A 34 -7.61 -11.85 -2.60
C ALA A 34 -6.45 -11.30 -3.46
N SER A 35 -6.29 -9.97 -3.47
CA SER A 35 -5.24 -9.20 -4.13
C SER A 35 -4.06 -8.84 -3.21
N GLN A 36 -3.97 -9.41 -2.01
CA GLN A 36 -3.05 -8.93 -0.97
C GLN A 36 -1.98 -9.95 -0.58
N TYR A 37 -1.57 -10.81 -1.51
CA TYR A 37 -0.44 -11.72 -1.31
C TYR A 37 0.88 -11.02 -1.60
N ALA A 38 1.85 -11.20 -0.72
CA ALA A 38 3.12 -10.50 -0.80
C ALA A 38 4.31 -11.32 -0.34
N ASP A 39 5.46 -11.00 -0.92
CA ASP A 39 6.75 -11.46 -0.44
C ASP A 39 6.95 -11.00 1.02
N PRO A 40 7.54 -11.83 1.90
CA PRO A 40 7.79 -11.47 3.29
C PRO A 40 8.54 -10.13 3.48
N ARG A 41 9.37 -9.72 2.52
CA ARG A 41 10.04 -8.41 2.53
C ARG A 41 9.03 -7.28 2.48
N LEU A 42 8.02 -7.35 1.62
CA LEU A 42 7.02 -6.31 1.51
C LEU A 42 6.08 -6.29 2.71
N ILE A 43 5.69 -7.45 3.25
CA ILE A 43 4.93 -7.52 4.52
C ILE A 43 5.72 -6.84 5.64
N THR A 44 7.02 -7.13 5.77
CA THR A 44 7.88 -6.51 6.78
C THR A 44 7.93 -4.99 6.63
N ILE A 45 8.01 -4.48 5.40
CA ILE A 45 7.95 -3.03 5.14
C ILE A 45 6.61 -2.46 5.59
N ILE A 46 5.49 -3.07 5.20
CA ILE A 46 4.16 -2.55 5.56
C ILE A 46 3.97 -2.49 7.08
N LEU A 47 4.38 -3.53 7.82
CA LEU A 47 4.28 -3.55 9.29
C LEU A 47 5.23 -2.54 9.95
N PHE A 48 6.40 -2.28 9.34
CA PHE A 48 7.27 -1.20 9.80
C PHE A 48 6.62 0.17 9.55
N VAL A 49 6.09 0.41 8.34
CA VAL A 49 5.41 1.66 8.00
C VAL A 49 4.24 1.89 8.94
N GLU A 50 3.44 0.87 9.21
CA GLU A 50 2.34 0.90 10.17
C GLU A 50 2.80 1.42 11.53
N ARG A 51 3.83 0.79 12.11
CA ARG A 51 4.36 1.19 13.41
C ARG A 51 4.81 2.65 13.43
N GLU A 52 5.60 3.07 12.45
CA GLU A 52 6.13 4.44 12.40
C GLU A 52 5.01 5.47 12.14
N TRP A 53 4.02 5.10 11.32
CA TRP A 53 2.89 5.95 11.03
C TRP A 53 2.05 6.22 12.28
N GLN A 54 1.75 5.19 13.08
CA GLN A 54 0.99 5.31 14.31
C GLN A 54 1.67 6.18 15.38
N LEU A 55 2.99 6.43 15.27
CA LEU A 55 3.69 7.36 16.17
C LEU A 55 3.42 8.83 15.84
N ILE A 56 3.01 9.13 14.60
CA ILE A 56 2.92 10.51 14.10
C ILE A 56 1.52 10.91 13.62
N ASP A 57 0.62 9.94 13.42
CA ASP A 57 -0.73 10.18 12.93
C ASP A 57 -1.71 9.11 13.47
N ASN A 58 -2.90 9.54 13.88
CA ASN A 58 -3.93 8.64 14.42
C ASN A 58 -4.86 8.06 13.34
N ARG A 59 -4.78 8.55 12.10
CA ARG A 59 -5.60 8.05 10.99
C ARG A 59 -5.01 6.74 10.47
N GLN A 60 -5.85 5.84 9.99
CA GLN A 60 -5.37 4.67 9.25
C GLN A 60 -5.04 5.05 7.80
N PHE A 61 -3.96 4.50 7.23
CA PHE A 61 -3.71 4.58 5.78
C PHE A 61 -4.28 3.37 5.05
N GLY A 62 -4.62 3.52 3.77
CA GLY A 62 -5.25 2.44 3.01
C GLY A 62 -4.22 1.60 2.26
N ILE A 63 -4.19 0.28 2.50
CA ILE A 63 -3.45 -0.69 1.69
C ILE A 63 -4.37 -1.33 0.65
N GLY A 64 -3.97 -1.22 -0.61
CA GLY A 64 -4.69 -1.65 -1.80
C GLY A 64 -4.22 -2.98 -2.37
N ASN A 65 -4.16 -3.03 -3.70
CA ASN A 65 -3.72 -4.20 -4.45
C ASN A 65 -2.22 -4.47 -4.27
N MET A 66 -1.86 -5.74 -4.14
CA MET A 66 -0.49 -6.25 -4.02
C MET A 66 -0.21 -7.32 -5.09
N SER A 67 -0.52 -8.59 -4.83
CA SER A 67 -0.62 -9.60 -5.88
C SER A 67 -1.75 -10.57 -5.58
N LEU A 68 -2.33 -11.16 -6.62
CA LEU A 68 -3.15 -12.36 -6.46
C LEU A 68 -2.30 -13.51 -5.93
N ALA A 69 -2.95 -14.48 -5.31
CA ALA A 69 -2.34 -15.77 -5.00
C ALA A 69 -1.64 -16.34 -6.24
N ASP A 70 -0.44 -16.89 -6.04
CA ASP A 70 0.40 -17.49 -7.08
C ASP A 70 0.82 -16.54 -8.21
N GLY A 71 0.63 -15.22 -8.04
CA GLY A 71 1.12 -14.20 -8.97
C GLY A 71 0.31 -14.14 -10.27
N VAL A 72 -0.94 -14.59 -10.23
CA VAL A 72 -1.85 -14.50 -11.36
C VAL A 72 -2.00 -13.03 -11.78
N LYS A 73 -1.97 -12.79 -13.09
CA LYS A 73 -2.13 -11.45 -13.64
C LYS A 73 -3.53 -10.92 -13.38
N HIS A 74 -3.63 -9.71 -12.80
CA HIS A 74 -4.89 -8.99 -12.74
C HIS A 74 -5.39 -8.66 -14.15
N LYS A 75 -6.71 -8.76 -14.38
CA LYS A 75 -7.31 -8.38 -15.67
C LYS A 75 -7.03 -6.91 -16.03
N ASP A 76 -7.05 -6.04 -15.02
CA ASP A 76 -7.02 -4.59 -15.20
C ASP A 76 -5.66 -3.94 -14.84
N HIS A 77 -4.70 -4.70 -14.32
CA HIS A 77 -3.37 -4.19 -13.94
C HIS A 77 -2.27 -4.94 -14.72
N SER A 78 -1.27 -4.19 -15.17
CA SER A 78 -0.13 -4.75 -15.90
C SER A 78 1.03 -5.21 -14.99
N SER A 79 1.10 -4.68 -13.77
CA SER A 79 1.98 -5.06 -12.66
C SER A 79 1.23 -5.94 -11.63
N HIS A 80 1.75 -6.08 -10.41
CA HIS A 80 1.11 -6.78 -9.27
C HIS A 80 1.15 -8.31 -9.36
N MET A 81 2.20 -8.86 -9.96
CA MET A 81 2.39 -10.32 -10.05
C MET A 81 3.53 -10.81 -9.15
N LYS A 82 4.47 -9.94 -8.79
CA LYS A 82 5.72 -10.32 -8.14
C LYS A 82 5.62 -10.39 -6.61
N GLY A 83 4.53 -9.92 -6.00
CA GLY A 83 4.40 -9.79 -4.55
C GLY A 83 5.34 -8.75 -3.93
N LEU A 84 5.93 -7.86 -4.75
CA LEU A 84 6.88 -6.82 -4.35
C LEU A 84 6.35 -5.41 -4.61
N GLU A 85 5.05 -5.32 -4.90
CA GLU A 85 4.34 -4.13 -5.34
C GLU A 85 3.12 -3.94 -4.43
N VAL A 86 2.81 -2.70 -4.07
CA VAL A 86 1.59 -2.35 -3.31
C VAL A 86 1.07 -0.98 -3.73
N ASP A 87 -0.25 -0.88 -3.93
CA ASP A 87 -0.94 0.39 -4.06
C ASP A 87 -1.39 0.88 -2.70
N VAL A 88 -1.18 2.17 -2.41
CA VAL A 88 -1.52 2.78 -1.13
C VAL A 88 -2.33 4.05 -1.37
N ARG A 89 -3.42 4.23 -0.62
CA ARG A 89 -4.24 5.45 -0.72
C ARG A 89 -3.47 6.67 -0.19
N PRO A 90 -3.61 7.84 -0.83
CA PRO A 90 -3.21 9.10 -0.23
C PRO A 90 -4.10 9.38 0.99
N VAL A 91 -3.56 10.12 1.95
CA VAL A 91 -4.25 10.39 3.21
C VAL A 91 -5.33 11.45 3.00
N ARG A 92 -6.52 11.21 3.56
CA ARG A 92 -7.61 12.18 3.61
C ARG A 92 -7.53 13.02 4.88
N LYS A 93 -7.83 14.31 4.77
CA LYS A 93 -7.97 15.24 5.90
C LYS A 93 -9.03 14.79 6.90
N ASP A 94 -10.13 14.21 6.41
CA ASP A 94 -11.24 13.74 7.24
C ASP A 94 -11.03 12.34 7.84
N GLY A 95 -9.91 11.67 7.53
CA GLY A 95 -9.58 10.33 8.02
C GLY A 95 -10.52 9.21 7.54
N ARG A 96 -11.46 9.47 6.62
CA ARG A 96 -12.38 8.44 6.14
C ARG A 96 -11.66 7.43 5.24
N HIS A 97 -12.10 6.17 5.26
CA HIS A 97 -11.51 5.09 4.44
C HIS A 97 -12.03 5.11 2.99
N GLN A 98 -11.93 6.26 2.32
CA GLN A 98 -12.47 6.52 0.98
C GLN A 98 -11.37 6.94 0.00
N SER A 99 -11.64 6.83 -1.31
CA SER A 99 -10.68 7.27 -2.32
C SER A 99 -10.53 8.79 -2.25
N VAL A 100 -9.34 9.29 -2.58
CA VAL A 100 -9.09 10.71 -2.76
C VAL A 100 -8.03 10.88 -3.84
N ARG A 101 -8.21 11.88 -4.70
CA ARG A 101 -7.21 12.27 -5.72
C ARG A 101 -6.35 13.39 -5.17
N TYR A 102 -5.11 13.51 -5.65
CA TYR A 102 -4.17 14.52 -5.16
C TYR A 102 -4.60 16.00 -5.38
N PHE A 103 -5.62 16.21 -6.22
CA PHE A 103 -6.22 17.52 -6.49
C PHE A 103 -7.58 17.74 -5.79
N ASP A 104 -8.08 16.75 -5.04
CA ASP A 104 -9.33 16.89 -4.29
C ASP A 104 -9.13 17.77 -3.04
N SER A 105 -10.18 18.46 -2.61
CA SER A 105 -10.14 19.31 -1.41
C SER A 105 -9.83 18.53 -0.13
N ASP A 106 -10.24 17.26 -0.08
CA ASP A 106 -10.09 16.38 1.08
C ASP A 106 -8.69 15.75 1.16
N TYR A 107 -7.84 15.92 0.14
CA TYR A 107 -6.49 15.39 0.13
C TYR A 107 -5.60 16.12 1.15
N ASP A 108 -4.86 15.34 1.94
CA ASP A 108 -3.83 15.83 2.86
C ASP A 108 -2.45 15.54 2.28
N SER A 109 -1.88 16.55 1.61
CA SER A 109 -0.57 16.43 0.97
C SER A 109 0.57 16.27 1.96
N ILE A 110 0.50 16.94 3.12
CA ILE A 110 1.55 16.88 4.15
C ILE A 110 1.58 15.50 4.78
N ALA A 111 0.42 14.94 5.11
CA ALA A 111 0.32 13.59 5.66
C ALA A 111 0.74 12.51 4.64
N THR A 112 0.36 12.68 3.38
CA THR A 112 0.75 11.76 2.30
C THR A 112 2.26 11.79 2.05
N GLU A 113 2.87 12.97 2.05
CA GLU A 113 4.33 13.11 1.96
C GLU A 113 5.03 12.41 3.12
N LYS A 114 4.57 12.60 4.36
CA LYS A 114 5.12 11.89 5.53
C LYS A 114 5.01 10.37 5.38
N LEU A 115 3.85 9.86 4.95
CA LEU A 115 3.65 8.43 4.73
C LEU A 115 4.61 7.89 3.66
N ILE A 116 4.73 8.57 2.52
CA ILE A 116 5.67 8.20 1.45
C ILE A 116 7.12 8.22 1.96
N ASN A 117 7.49 9.21 2.76
CA ASN A 117 8.83 9.30 3.34
C ASN A 117 9.15 8.11 4.27
N ILE A 118 8.18 7.58 5.01
CA ILE A 118 8.38 6.37 5.82
C ILE A 118 8.68 5.16 4.94
N PHE A 119 7.92 4.96 3.85
CA PHE A 119 8.22 3.92 2.86
C PHE A 119 9.63 4.09 2.28
N GLN A 120 9.99 5.32 1.91
CA GLN A 120 11.28 5.64 1.30
C GLN A 120 12.47 5.34 2.22
N ASN A 121 12.34 5.66 3.51
CA ASN A 121 13.42 5.51 4.48
C ASN A 121 13.67 4.05 4.88
N PHE A 122 12.68 3.17 4.73
CA PHE A 122 12.80 1.78 5.17
C PHE A 122 13.02 0.77 4.04
N ALA A 123 12.67 1.10 2.80
CA ALA A 123 12.81 0.19 1.67
C ALA A 123 14.28 -0.23 1.46
N PRO A 124 14.63 -1.53 1.55
CA PRO A 124 15.99 -1.97 1.30
C PRO A 124 16.30 -1.94 -0.20
N GLY A 125 17.38 -1.24 -0.58
CA GLY A 125 17.88 -1.24 -1.95
C GLY A 125 17.13 -0.29 -2.89
N LYS A 126 16.93 -0.73 -4.14
CA LYS A 126 16.26 0.10 -5.15
C LYS A 126 14.75 0.02 -4.95
N MET A 127 14.08 1.16 -5.03
CA MET A 127 12.62 1.26 -5.00
C MET A 127 12.11 2.16 -6.11
N ARG A 128 10.84 2.01 -6.46
CA ARG A 128 10.10 2.94 -7.32
C ARG A 128 8.81 3.33 -6.63
N ILE A 129 8.48 4.61 -6.69
CA ILE A 129 7.20 5.13 -6.24
C ILE A 129 6.55 5.88 -7.40
N TYR A 130 5.39 5.43 -7.83
CA TYR A 130 4.58 6.14 -8.82
C TYR A 130 3.42 6.86 -8.15
N PHE A 131 3.36 8.18 -8.29
CA PHE A 131 2.27 9.01 -7.79
C PHE A 131 2.27 10.34 -8.54
N ASN A 132 1.08 10.88 -8.84
CA ASN A 132 0.98 12.06 -9.70
C ASN A 132 1.07 13.40 -8.97
N ASP A 133 1.12 13.39 -7.63
CA ASP A 133 1.53 14.58 -6.87
C ASP A 133 3.04 14.82 -6.96
N ASN A 134 3.48 15.39 -8.08
CA ASN A 134 4.90 15.65 -8.37
C ASN A 134 5.56 16.68 -7.43
N ARG A 135 4.80 17.26 -6.48
CA ARG A 135 5.36 18.11 -5.41
C ARG A 135 6.06 17.28 -4.33
N ILE A 136 5.70 15.99 -4.20
CA ILE A 136 6.30 15.08 -3.21
C ILE A 136 7.66 14.56 -3.73
N PRO A 137 8.76 14.72 -2.99
CA PRO A 137 10.06 14.21 -3.41
C PRO A 137 10.09 12.69 -3.62
N GLY A 138 10.80 12.25 -4.66
CA GLY A 138 11.07 10.83 -4.92
C GLY A 138 9.95 10.05 -5.61
N VAL A 139 8.78 10.66 -5.87
CA VAL A 139 7.72 10.04 -6.69
C VAL A 139 7.97 10.26 -8.18
N ARG A 140 7.37 9.40 -9.01
CA ARG A 140 7.40 9.50 -10.47
C ARG A 140 5.97 9.53 -11.00
N HIS A 141 5.68 10.47 -11.90
CA HIS A 141 4.41 10.50 -12.60
C HIS A 141 4.17 9.21 -13.40
N ARG A 142 2.92 8.71 -13.38
CA ARG A 142 2.46 7.61 -14.23
C ARG A 142 0.94 7.69 -14.41
N ASP A 143 0.47 7.39 -15.61
CA ASP A 143 -0.97 7.38 -15.91
C ASP A 143 -1.76 6.59 -14.85
N LYS A 144 -2.90 7.14 -14.43
CA LYS A 144 -3.85 6.57 -13.45
C LYS A 144 -3.41 6.59 -11.97
N HIS A 145 -2.28 7.18 -11.62
CA HIS A 145 -1.79 7.26 -10.23
C HIS A 145 -2.19 8.57 -9.53
N ASP A 146 -3.42 9.04 -9.75
CA ASP A 146 -3.94 10.26 -9.13
C ASP A 146 -4.49 10.01 -7.73
N ASN A 147 -4.92 8.78 -7.44
CA ASN A 147 -5.67 8.40 -6.23
C ASN A 147 -5.02 7.28 -5.39
N HIS A 148 -3.80 6.89 -5.74
CA HIS A 148 -2.95 5.96 -5.02
C HIS A 148 -1.51 6.19 -5.42
N PHE A 149 -0.57 5.98 -4.50
CA PHE A 149 0.81 5.78 -4.88
C PHE A 149 1.10 4.28 -4.98
N HIS A 150 1.81 3.91 -6.02
CA HIS A 150 2.30 2.55 -6.22
C HIS A 150 3.73 2.47 -5.72
N PHE A 151 4.00 1.59 -4.76
CA PHE A 151 5.34 1.30 -4.25
C PHE A 151 5.83 -0.05 -4.76
N GLU A 152 7.04 -0.09 -5.33
CA GLU A 152 7.70 -1.31 -5.81
C GLU A 152 9.10 -1.43 -5.19
N ILE A 153 9.42 -2.62 -4.66
CA ILE A 153 10.80 -3.05 -4.37
C ILE A 153 11.43 -3.54 -5.69
N ALA A 154 12.50 -2.90 -6.14
CA ALA A 154 13.08 -3.09 -7.48
C ALA A 154 14.26 -4.06 -7.56
#